data_AF-A0A3D3M3T7-F1
#
_entry.id   AF-A0A3D3M3T7-F1
#
_cell.length_a   1.000
_cell.length_b   1.000
_cell.length_c   1.000
_cell.angle_alpha   90.00
_cell.angle_beta   90.00
_cell.angle_gamma   90.00
#
_symmetry.space_group_name_H-M   'P 1'
#
loop_
_entity.id
_entity.type
_entity.pdbx_description
1 polymer ?
#
loop_
_entity_poly.entity_id
_entity_poly.type
_entity_poly.pdbx_seq_one_letter_code
_entity_poly.pdbx_strand_id
1 'polypeptide(L)'
;MIDRYISRYLSITAPAPLEGAYFDTAAKVIACAGQDEWGAAEFGLLAFLGKRVEISSCLYGSYLSSGRRASTELMGDAPSTLALLLLMKDMTRLVQARSFAEAAKRLNAVLKLLDFLRERSVDLEQDLVGFVQAAAGNFFTGYIRPSPPSATSVPLFAKGSGESTLPLTVLFWEGPIARAYLATLKDMGLVPERIIQLISAKDLASKKPVGRLLPHGLRLAYAQSRQRNSIHYWSGVLQRTEANLYRGMRKEVENAFGFSSEVIDDALALRDLKEYSANIEQLLVDDLGDERLLARLASLPDSQILFTGGGIVPKTLLELQHLKFIHVHPGFLPDVRGADCALWSQLMKGCTSATCFYMAPGLDDGDVIHPAWLPVLRFRTDTAAIEQKSLYRAVYAFFDPWVRATVLRQAILLSDGFTKIKATSQTEENSVTYHFMHELIQRAAFETLFQKVD
;
A
#
# COMPACT_ATOMS: atom_id res chain seq x y z
N MET A 1 -31.17 -16.97 -3.13
CA MET A 1 -31.20 -15.83 -4.09
C MET A 1 -30.03 -15.92 -5.06
N ILE A 2 -28.77 -15.91 -4.58
CA ILE A 2 -27.58 -15.99 -5.44
C ILE A 2 -27.59 -17.22 -6.37
N ASP A 3 -27.95 -18.42 -5.87
CA ASP A 3 -27.97 -19.64 -6.69
C ASP A 3 -28.96 -19.60 -7.86
N ARG A 4 -30.05 -18.83 -7.71
CA ARG A 4 -31.00 -18.58 -8.81
C ARG A 4 -30.35 -17.77 -9.94
N TYR A 5 -29.56 -16.74 -9.60
CA TYR A 5 -28.81 -15.97 -10.60
C TYR A 5 -27.70 -16.81 -11.21
N ILE A 6 -26.97 -17.60 -10.41
CA ILE A 6 -25.93 -18.50 -10.94
C ILE A 6 -26.54 -19.42 -12.00
N SER A 7 -27.66 -20.08 -11.70
CA SER A 7 -28.34 -20.98 -12.64
C SER A 7 -28.77 -20.27 -13.94
N ARG A 8 -29.31 -19.06 -13.83
CA ARG A 8 -29.72 -18.25 -14.97
C ARG A 8 -28.53 -17.86 -15.86
N TYR A 9 -27.50 -17.26 -15.27
CA TYR A 9 -26.33 -16.81 -16.02
C TYR A 9 -25.54 -17.99 -16.60
N LEU A 10 -25.50 -19.13 -15.90
CA LEU A 10 -24.92 -20.36 -16.42
C LEU A 10 -25.63 -20.83 -17.70
N SER A 11 -26.97 -20.79 -17.73
CA SER A 11 -27.75 -21.25 -18.91
C SER A 11 -27.53 -20.42 -20.19
N ILE A 12 -27.07 -19.18 -20.06
CA ILE A 12 -26.82 -18.26 -21.19
C ILE A 12 -25.33 -18.06 -21.47
N THR A 13 -24.44 -18.71 -20.70
CA THR A 13 -23.00 -18.59 -20.85
C THR A 13 -22.46 -19.76 -21.66
N ALA A 14 -22.09 -19.51 -22.92
CA ALA A 14 -21.50 -20.51 -23.81
C ALA A 14 -20.27 -19.97 -24.57
N PRO A 15 -19.18 -19.62 -23.86
CA PRO A 15 -17.94 -19.23 -24.52
C PRO A 15 -17.34 -20.45 -25.24
N ALA A 16 -16.79 -20.20 -26.43
CA ALA A 16 -15.94 -21.19 -27.08
C ALA A 16 -14.68 -21.44 -26.22
N PRO A 17 -14.26 -22.70 -26.01
CA PRO A 17 -13.01 -22.99 -25.30
C PRO A 17 -11.81 -22.30 -25.96
N LEU A 18 -10.92 -21.77 -25.15
CA LEU A 18 -9.65 -21.21 -25.62
C LEU A 18 -8.64 -22.34 -25.84
N GLU A 19 -8.48 -22.77 -27.09
CA GLU A 19 -7.50 -23.80 -27.45
C GLU A 19 -6.07 -23.40 -27.06
N GLY A 20 -5.33 -24.32 -26.44
CA GLY A 20 -3.94 -24.10 -26.03
C GLY A 20 -3.75 -23.18 -24.81
N ALA A 21 -4.82 -22.66 -24.21
CA ALA A 21 -4.71 -21.86 -22.99
C ALA A 21 -4.34 -22.72 -21.78
N TYR A 22 -3.30 -22.33 -21.05
CA TYR A 22 -2.95 -22.97 -19.77
C TYR A 22 -4.09 -22.84 -18.75
N PHE A 23 -4.72 -21.67 -18.72
CA PHE A 23 -5.87 -21.37 -17.87
C PHE A 23 -6.92 -20.62 -18.69
N ASP A 24 -7.95 -21.34 -19.14
CA ASP A 24 -9.15 -20.74 -19.72
C ASP A 24 -10.07 -20.27 -18.58
N THR A 25 -10.12 -18.95 -18.37
CA THR A 25 -10.83 -18.36 -17.24
C THR A 25 -12.34 -18.62 -17.32
N ALA A 26 -12.92 -18.51 -18.52
CA ALA A 26 -14.36 -18.63 -18.69
C ALA A 26 -14.81 -20.08 -18.49
N ALA A 27 -14.08 -21.04 -19.06
CA ALA A 27 -14.34 -22.47 -18.85
C ALA A 27 -14.24 -22.86 -17.36
N LYS A 28 -13.26 -22.33 -16.63
CA LYS A 28 -13.10 -22.58 -15.19
C LYS A 28 -14.26 -22.01 -14.37
N VAL A 29 -14.70 -20.79 -14.69
CA VAL A 29 -15.85 -20.14 -14.03
C VAL A 29 -17.12 -20.96 -14.24
N ILE A 30 -17.40 -21.41 -15.47
CA ILE A 30 -18.56 -22.23 -15.82
C ILE A 30 -18.54 -23.57 -15.10
N ALA A 31 -17.38 -24.25 -15.13
CA ALA A 31 -17.22 -25.53 -14.44
C ALA A 31 -17.49 -25.40 -12.94
N CYS A 32 -17.01 -24.33 -12.30
CA CYS A 32 -17.25 -24.03 -10.89
C CYS A 32 -18.72 -23.70 -10.60
N ALA A 33 -19.38 -22.96 -11.49
CA ALA A 33 -20.78 -22.59 -11.35
C ALA A 33 -21.74 -23.79 -11.50
N GLY A 34 -21.34 -24.81 -12.28
CA GLY A 34 -22.11 -26.04 -12.46
C GLY A 34 -21.95 -27.07 -11.34
N GLN A 35 -21.16 -26.78 -10.30
CA GLN A 35 -21.05 -27.66 -9.12
C GLN A 35 -22.10 -27.29 -8.07
N ASP A 36 -22.77 -28.29 -7.53
CA ASP A 36 -23.73 -28.13 -6.43
C ASP A 36 -23.01 -27.82 -5.11
N GLU A 37 -21.89 -28.50 -4.85
CA GLU A 37 -21.04 -28.30 -3.68
C GLU A 37 -19.60 -27.92 -4.09
N TRP A 38 -18.97 -27.04 -3.32
CA TRP A 38 -17.62 -26.56 -3.58
C TRP A 38 -16.61 -27.18 -2.62
N GLY A 39 -15.51 -27.69 -3.17
CA GLY A 39 -14.38 -28.20 -2.42
C GLY A 39 -13.15 -27.30 -2.52
N ALA A 40 -11.99 -27.85 -2.15
CA ALA A 40 -10.72 -27.14 -2.13
C ALA A 40 -10.32 -26.58 -3.50
N ALA A 41 -10.65 -27.29 -4.59
CA ALA A 41 -10.33 -26.86 -5.95
C ALA A 41 -11.12 -25.60 -6.34
N GLU A 42 -12.42 -25.57 -6.07
CA GLU A 42 -13.30 -24.43 -6.35
C GLU A 42 -12.93 -23.24 -5.48
N PHE A 43 -12.65 -23.44 -4.18
CA PHE A 43 -12.17 -22.35 -3.31
C PHE A 43 -10.82 -21.79 -3.76
N GLY A 44 -9.90 -22.65 -4.22
CA GLY A 44 -8.63 -22.24 -4.80
C GLY A 44 -8.81 -21.41 -6.08
N LEU A 45 -9.71 -21.84 -6.97
CA LEU A 45 -10.10 -21.07 -8.16
C LEU A 45 -10.67 -19.71 -7.78
N LEU A 46 -11.60 -19.67 -6.82
CA LEU A 46 -12.22 -18.44 -6.39
C LEU A 46 -11.15 -17.51 -5.82
N ALA A 47 -10.29 -17.98 -4.91
CA ALA A 47 -9.18 -17.19 -4.37
C ALA A 47 -8.30 -16.60 -5.48
N PHE A 48 -7.96 -17.40 -6.49
CA PHE A 48 -7.25 -16.94 -7.68
C PHE A 48 -8.00 -15.81 -8.42
N LEU A 49 -9.28 -16.02 -8.77
CA LEU A 49 -10.10 -15.03 -9.48
C LEU A 49 -10.21 -13.72 -8.70
N GLY A 50 -10.49 -13.81 -7.39
CA GLY A 50 -10.54 -12.64 -6.51
C GLY A 50 -9.23 -11.85 -6.53
N LYS A 51 -8.10 -12.53 -6.36
CA LYS A 51 -6.77 -11.90 -6.45
C LYS A 51 -6.50 -11.26 -7.82
N ARG A 52 -7.05 -11.79 -8.92
CA ARG A 52 -6.92 -11.15 -10.25
C ARG A 52 -7.75 -9.88 -10.32
N VAL A 53 -9.02 -9.95 -9.93
CA VAL A 53 -9.90 -8.78 -9.87
C VAL A 53 -9.35 -7.70 -8.93
N GLU A 54 -8.80 -8.06 -7.78
CA GLU A 54 -8.24 -7.07 -6.86
C GLU A 54 -7.06 -6.27 -7.46
N ILE A 55 -6.26 -6.91 -8.34
CA ILE A 55 -5.13 -6.27 -9.03
C ILE A 55 -5.59 -5.47 -10.25
N SER A 56 -6.46 -6.03 -11.10
CA SER A 56 -6.79 -5.46 -12.41
C SER A 56 -8.19 -4.87 -12.53
N SER A 57 -9.01 -4.95 -11.48
CA SER A 57 -10.46 -4.63 -11.45
C SER A 57 -11.33 -5.46 -12.40
N CYS A 58 -10.73 -6.31 -13.23
CA CYS A 58 -11.38 -7.12 -14.24
C CYS A 58 -10.71 -8.50 -14.36
N LEU A 59 -11.30 -9.38 -15.17
CA LEU A 59 -10.78 -10.69 -15.53
C LEU A 59 -10.41 -10.75 -17.01
N TYR A 60 -9.31 -11.45 -17.30
CA TYR A 60 -8.83 -11.71 -18.65
C TYR A 60 -9.24 -13.11 -19.11
N GLY A 61 -9.33 -13.30 -20.43
CA GLY A 61 -9.71 -14.59 -21.02
C GLY A 61 -8.79 -15.74 -20.58
N SER A 62 -7.50 -15.47 -20.39
CA SER A 62 -6.55 -16.49 -19.94
C SER A 62 -5.38 -15.99 -19.10
N TYR A 63 -4.80 -16.92 -18.33
CA TYR A 63 -3.66 -16.69 -17.45
C TYR A 63 -2.57 -17.74 -17.63
N LEU A 64 -1.32 -17.34 -17.37
CA LEU A 64 -0.15 -18.23 -17.31
C LEU A 64 -0.11 -18.97 -15.97
N SER A 65 0.73 -20.01 -15.87
CA SER A 65 1.00 -20.74 -14.61
C SER A 65 1.47 -19.85 -13.46
N SER A 66 2.14 -18.73 -13.77
CA SER A 66 2.53 -17.70 -12.80
C SER A 66 1.38 -16.82 -12.28
N GLY A 67 0.17 -16.96 -12.83
CA GLY A 67 -0.98 -16.10 -12.55
C GLY A 67 -0.91 -14.71 -13.22
N ARG A 68 0.08 -14.46 -14.06
CA ARG A 68 0.11 -13.29 -14.96
C ARG A 68 -0.89 -13.49 -16.10
N ARG A 69 -1.50 -12.40 -16.57
CA ARG A 69 -2.37 -12.44 -17.77
C ARG A 69 -1.57 -12.98 -18.97
N ALA A 70 -2.16 -13.91 -19.72
CA ALA A 70 -1.53 -14.48 -20.90
C ALA A 70 -1.75 -13.60 -22.14
N SER A 71 -2.85 -12.85 -22.18
CA SER A 71 -3.15 -11.84 -23.20
C SER A 71 -3.80 -10.59 -22.57
N THR A 72 -4.05 -9.57 -23.38
CA THR A 72 -4.86 -8.39 -22.99
C THR A 72 -6.34 -8.57 -23.27
N GLU A 73 -6.75 -9.74 -23.77
CA GLU A 73 -8.14 -10.04 -24.09
C GLU A 73 -8.94 -10.22 -22.80
N LEU A 74 -10.05 -9.49 -22.70
CA LEU A 74 -10.92 -9.52 -21.54
C LEU A 74 -11.81 -10.76 -21.57
N MET A 75 -12.18 -11.26 -20.40
CA MET A 75 -13.22 -12.27 -20.31
C MET A 75 -14.57 -11.67 -20.73
N GLY A 76 -15.38 -12.46 -21.44
CA GLY A 76 -16.71 -12.02 -21.91
C GLY A 76 -17.65 -11.61 -20.78
N ASP A 77 -18.71 -10.89 -21.12
CA ASP A 77 -19.58 -10.24 -20.13
C ASP A 77 -20.40 -11.26 -19.32
N ALA A 78 -21.06 -12.22 -19.98
CA ALA A 78 -21.80 -13.27 -19.31
C ALA A 78 -20.94 -14.11 -18.32
N PRO A 79 -19.77 -14.65 -18.69
CA PRO A 79 -18.91 -15.34 -17.74
C PRO A 79 -18.34 -14.40 -16.65
N SER A 80 -18.19 -13.10 -16.93
CA SER A 80 -17.75 -12.12 -15.92
C SER A 80 -18.84 -11.84 -14.88
N THR A 81 -20.10 -11.74 -15.30
CA THR A 81 -21.24 -11.68 -14.38
C THR A 81 -21.38 -12.96 -13.57
N LEU A 82 -21.15 -14.12 -14.18
CA LEU A 82 -21.12 -15.38 -13.45
C LEU A 82 -19.99 -15.39 -12.41
N ALA A 83 -18.78 -14.93 -12.75
CA ALA A 83 -17.67 -14.81 -11.80
C ALA A 83 -18.00 -13.86 -10.63
N LEU A 84 -18.67 -12.73 -10.89
CA LEU A 84 -19.16 -11.83 -9.84
C LEU A 84 -20.06 -12.57 -8.84
N LEU A 85 -21.02 -13.36 -9.33
CA LEU A 85 -21.94 -14.14 -8.51
C LEU A 85 -21.22 -15.21 -7.67
N LEU A 86 -20.26 -15.92 -8.27
CA LEU A 86 -19.48 -16.95 -7.56
C LEU A 86 -18.61 -16.32 -6.46
N LEU A 87 -17.94 -15.21 -6.76
CA LEU A 87 -17.16 -14.45 -5.77
C LEU A 87 -18.05 -13.94 -4.64
N MET A 88 -19.27 -13.51 -4.94
CA MET A 88 -20.25 -13.06 -3.95
C MET A 88 -20.74 -14.21 -3.05
N LYS A 89 -21.02 -15.38 -3.63
CA LYS A 89 -21.36 -16.59 -2.87
C LYS A 89 -20.21 -17.02 -1.94
N ASP A 90 -18.97 -17.00 -2.45
CA ASP A 90 -17.79 -17.30 -1.63
C ASP A 90 -17.56 -16.27 -0.51
N MET A 91 -17.83 -14.98 -0.76
CA MET A 91 -17.75 -13.95 0.28
C MET A 91 -18.69 -14.29 1.44
N THR A 92 -19.93 -14.65 1.12
CA THR A 92 -20.94 -15.02 2.13
C THR A 92 -20.50 -16.24 2.93
N ARG A 93 -19.93 -17.26 2.27
CA ARG A 93 -19.34 -18.44 2.91
C ARG A 93 -18.20 -18.05 3.88
N LEU A 94 -17.28 -17.17 3.45
CA LEU A 94 -16.16 -16.72 4.28
C LEU A 94 -16.63 -15.95 5.51
N VAL A 95 -17.69 -15.14 5.38
CA VAL A 95 -18.34 -14.48 6.53
C VAL A 95 -18.91 -15.50 7.51
N GLN A 96 -19.63 -16.51 7.02
CA GLN A 96 -20.20 -17.59 7.85
C GLN A 96 -19.10 -18.40 8.56
N ALA A 97 -17.98 -18.63 7.88
CA ALA A 97 -16.79 -19.29 8.43
C ALA A 97 -15.95 -18.38 9.36
N ARG A 98 -16.36 -17.13 9.57
CA ARG A 98 -15.64 -16.11 10.37
C ARG A 98 -14.22 -15.81 9.86
N SER A 99 -13.96 -16.05 8.57
CA SER A 99 -12.70 -15.74 7.88
C SER A 99 -12.72 -14.30 7.35
N PHE A 100 -12.78 -13.32 8.25
CA PHE A 100 -13.10 -11.93 7.90
C PHE A 100 -12.07 -11.26 6.98
N ALA A 101 -10.78 -11.55 7.11
CA ALA A 101 -9.74 -11.00 6.23
C ALA A 101 -9.95 -11.43 4.76
N GLU A 102 -10.18 -12.72 4.55
CA GLU A 102 -10.48 -13.27 3.23
C GLU A 102 -11.83 -12.80 2.70
N ALA A 103 -12.84 -12.71 3.57
CA ALA A 103 -14.15 -12.15 3.21
C ALA A 103 -14.04 -10.69 2.74
N ALA A 104 -13.22 -9.86 3.41
CA ALA A 104 -13.01 -8.47 3.04
C ALA A 104 -12.29 -8.33 1.69
N LYS A 105 -11.27 -9.16 1.43
CA LYS A 105 -10.60 -9.26 0.12
C LYS A 105 -11.58 -9.69 -0.97
N ARG A 106 -12.42 -10.68 -0.67
CA ARG A 106 -13.46 -11.14 -1.60
C ARG A 106 -14.48 -10.04 -1.89
N LEU A 107 -14.92 -9.30 -0.88
CA LEU A 107 -15.80 -8.15 -1.04
C LEU A 107 -15.14 -7.05 -1.90
N ASN A 108 -13.85 -6.78 -1.67
CA ASN A 108 -13.08 -5.84 -2.48
C ASN A 108 -13.08 -6.24 -3.96
N ALA A 109 -12.86 -7.53 -4.25
CA ALA A 109 -12.97 -8.06 -5.61
C ALA A 109 -14.39 -7.91 -6.19
N VAL A 110 -15.41 -8.33 -5.44
CA VAL A 110 -16.82 -8.24 -5.88
C VAL A 110 -17.19 -6.82 -6.27
N LEU A 111 -16.84 -5.83 -5.44
CA LEU A 111 -17.15 -4.43 -5.71
C LEU A 111 -16.42 -3.89 -6.94
N LYS A 112 -15.12 -4.19 -7.09
CA LYS A 112 -14.36 -3.77 -8.27
C LYS A 112 -14.87 -4.39 -9.56
N LEU A 113 -15.23 -5.67 -9.55
CA LEU A 113 -15.77 -6.34 -10.73
C LEU A 113 -17.17 -5.81 -11.07
N LEU A 114 -17.99 -5.49 -10.07
CA LEU A 114 -19.28 -4.84 -10.26
C LEU A 114 -19.11 -3.49 -10.96
N ASP A 115 -18.20 -2.63 -10.49
CA ASP A 115 -17.93 -1.34 -11.11
C ASP A 115 -17.44 -1.49 -12.55
N PHE A 116 -16.50 -2.41 -12.80
CA PHE A 116 -16.02 -2.70 -14.15
C PHE A 116 -17.14 -3.13 -15.10
N LEU A 117 -18.06 -4.01 -14.67
CA LEU A 117 -19.20 -4.44 -15.49
C LEU A 117 -20.16 -3.27 -15.78
N ARG A 118 -20.39 -2.39 -14.80
CA ARG A 118 -21.23 -1.19 -14.97
C ARG A 118 -20.60 -0.17 -15.91
N GLU A 119 -19.28 0.07 -15.81
CA GLU A 119 -18.54 0.95 -16.72
C GLU A 119 -18.59 0.47 -18.17
N ARG A 120 -18.71 -0.85 -18.37
CA ARG A 120 -18.90 -1.47 -19.69
C ARG A 120 -20.36 -1.55 -20.13
N SER A 121 -21.29 -0.97 -19.37
CA SER A 121 -22.73 -1.00 -19.65
C SER A 121 -23.30 -2.42 -19.78
N VAL A 122 -22.74 -3.39 -19.04
CA VAL A 122 -23.32 -4.73 -18.95
C VAL A 122 -24.65 -4.62 -18.22
N ASP A 123 -25.72 -5.15 -18.81
CA ASP A 123 -27.06 -5.15 -18.22
C ASP A 123 -27.10 -6.09 -17.02
N LEU A 124 -27.01 -5.50 -15.82
CA LEU A 124 -27.12 -6.21 -14.56
C LEU A 124 -28.47 -5.89 -13.92
N GLU A 125 -29.14 -6.95 -13.46
CA GLU A 125 -30.43 -6.82 -12.79
C GLU A 125 -30.31 -5.93 -11.54
N GLN A 126 -31.21 -4.96 -11.40
CA GLN A 126 -31.13 -3.95 -10.34
C GLN A 126 -31.18 -4.56 -8.93
N ASP A 127 -31.92 -5.66 -8.78
CA ASP A 127 -32.01 -6.39 -7.52
C ASP A 127 -30.70 -7.11 -7.16
N LEU A 128 -29.95 -7.63 -8.15
CA LEU A 128 -28.60 -8.15 -7.96
C LEU A 128 -27.62 -7.05 -7.52
N VAL A 129 -27.65 -5.90 -8.19
CA VAL A 129 -26.82 -4.75 -7.81
C VAL A 129 -27.14 -4.30 -6.38
N GLY A 130 -28.42 -4.14 -6.08
CA GLY A 130 -28.89 -3.79 -4.73
C GLY A 130 -28.48 -4.81 -3.68
N PHE A 131 -28.51 -6.10 -4.02
CA PHE A 131 -28.06 -7.18 -3.13
C PHE A 131 -26.56 -7.08 -2.82
N VAL A 132 -25.71 -6.85 -3.82
CA VAL A 132 -24.25 -6.68 -3.61
C VAL A 132 -23.97 -5.45 -2.73
N GLN A 133 -24.64 -4.33 -2.99
CA GLN A 133 -24.50 -3.11 -2.19
C GLN A 133 -24.96 -3.31 -0.74
N ALA A 134 -26.11 -3.96 -0.54
CA ALA A 134 -26.62 -4.27 0.79
C ALA A 134 -25.68 -5.20 1.55
N ALA A 135 -25.12 -6.22 0.89
CA ALA A 135 -24.17 -7.12 1.52
C ALA A 135 -22.86 -6.42 1.90
N ALA A 136 -22.38 -5.47 1.09
CA ALA A 136 -21.22 -4.64 1.42
C ALA A 136 -21.48 -3.79 2.69
N GLY A 137 -22.65 -3.15 2.77
CA GLY A 137 -23.05 -2.40 3.97
C GLY A 137 -23.17 -3.30 5.21
N ASN A 138 -23.85 -4.43 5.07
CA ASN A 138 -24.05 -5.40 6.15
C ASN A 138 -22.75 -6.05 6.63
N PHE A 139 -21.77 -6.23 5.73
CA PHE A 139 -20.48 -6.79 6.11
C PHE A 139 -19.80 -5.93 7.19
N PHE A 140 -19.78 -4.61 7.02
CA PHE A 140 -19.10 -3.72 7.97
C PHE A 140 -19.91 -3.42 9.24
N THR A 141 -21.24 -3.44 9.16
CA THR A 141 -22.09 -3.30 10.36
C THR A 141 -22.13 -4.57 11.20
N GLY A 142 -22.13 -5.74 10.55
CA GLY A 142 -22.10 -7.05 11.21
C GLY A 142 -20.70 -7.53 11.60
N TYR A 143 -19.64 -6.87 11.11
CA TYR A 143 -18.27 -7.17 11.51
C TYR A 143 -18.02 -6.73 12.95
N ILE A 144 -18.05 -7.69 13.88
CA ILE A 144 -17.59 -7.49 15.25
C ILE A 144 -16.08 -7.28 15.18
N ARG A 145 -15.67 -6.01 15.27
CA ARG A 145 -14.25 -5.67 15.25
C ARG A 145 -13.56 -6.29 16.46
N PRO A 146 -12.42 -6.98 16.24
CA PRO A 146 -11.62 -7.43 17.38
C PRO A 146 -11.16 -6.21 18.18
N SER A 147 -10.97 -6.40 19.48
CA SER A 147 -10.29 -5.39 20.29
C SER A 147 -8.93 -5.08 19.66
N PRO A 148 -8.55 -3.79 19.54
CA PRO A 148 -7.26 -3.44 18.97
C PRO A 148 -6.13 -4.16 19.71
N PRO A 149 -5.13 -4.70 19.00
CA PRO A 149 -3.92 -5.21 19.62
C PRO A 149 -3.27 -4.16 20.53
N SER A 150 -2.61 -4.61 21.60
CA SER A 150 -1.84 -3.71 22.44
C SER A 150 -0.73 -3.04 21.63
N ALA A 151 -0.57 -1.73 21.81
CA ALA A 151 0.51 -1.00 21.19
C ALA A 151 1.87 -1.58 21.62
N THR A 152 2.77 -1.73 20.67
CA THR A 152 4.10 -2.29 20.92
C THR A 152 4.90 -1.33 21.80
N SER A 153 5.29 -1.79 22.99
CA SER A 153 6.06 -0.98 23.94
C SER A 153 7.49 -0.83 23.47
N VAL A 154 7.98 0.40 23.38
CA VAL A 154 9.37 0.71 23.06
C VAL A 154 9.86 1.73 24.08
N PRO A 155 11.15 1.69 24.51
CA PRO A 155 11.71 2.69 25.40
C PRO A 155 11.42 4.11 24.91
N LEU A 156 11.08 5.00 25.86
CA LEU A 156 10.92 6.41 25.56
C LEU A 156 12.24 6.96 25.02
N PHE A 157 12.16 7.61 23.86
CA PHE A 157 13.28 8.35 23.32
C PHE A 157 13.58 9.55 24.23
N ALA A 158 14.80 9.61 24.77
CA ALA A 158 15.33 10.82 25.38
C ALA A 158 16.14 11.57 24.32
N LYS A 159 15.87 12.86 24.13
CA LYS A 159 16.59 13.69 23.17
C LYS A 159 18.08 13.71 23.52
N GLY A 160 18.91 13.15 22.64
CA GLY A 160 20.36 13.14 22.80
C GLY A 160 20.93 14.57 22.78
N SER A 161 22.02 14.80 23.50
CA SER A 161 22.65 16.12 23.62
C SER A 161 23.67 16.44 22.52
N GLY A 162 23.68 15.71 21.39
CA GLY A 162 24.62 15.91 20.30
C GLY A 162 24.26 15.13 19.04
N GLU A 163 24.80 15.58 17.90
CA GLU A 163 24.68 14.89 16.63
C GLU A 163 25.65 13.70 16.57
N SER A 164 25.17 12.55 16.08
CA SER A 164 25.98 11.37 15.83
C SER A 164 25.73 10.83 14.43
N THR A 165 26.80 10.36 13.79
CA THR A 165 26.72 9.80 12.44
C THR A 165 26.15 8.39 12.50
N LEU A 166 25.08 8.16 11.75
CA LEU A 166 24.44 6.85 11.59
C LEU A 166 25.04 6.17 10.34
N PRO A 167 25.61 4.95 10.43
CA PRO A 167 26.22 4.22 9.31
C PRO A 167 25.13 3.67 8.37
N LEU A 168 24.41 4.59 7.73
CA LEU A 168 23.22 4.38 6.93
C LEU A 168 23.29 5.29 5.72
N THR A 169 23.14 4.70 4.53
CA THR A 169 22.90 5.47 3.32
C THR A 169 21.39 5.60 3.10
N VAL A 170 20.88 6.82 3.03
CA VAL A 170 19.48 7.06 2.67
C VAL A 170 19.36 7.12 1.15
N LEU A 171 18.68 6.13 0.56
CA LEU A 171 18.32 6.15 -0.85
C LEU A 171 17.06 7.00 -1.00
N PHE A 172 17.27 8.31 -1.14
CA PHE A 172 16.25 9.32 -1.02
C PHE A 172 15.50 9.52 -2.32
N TRP A 173 14.25 9.09 -2.31
CA TRP A 173 13.24 9.52 -3.27
C TRP A 173 12.36 10.59 -2.61
N GLU A 174 12.33 11.79 -3.18
CA GLU A 174 11.57 12.92 -2.64
C GLU A 174 10.10 12.54 -2.39
N GLY A 175 9.55 12.93 -1.24
CA GLY A 175 8.16 12.68 -0.87
C GLY A 175 7.91 12.76 0.64
N PRO A 176 6.63 12.77 1.06
CA PRO A 176 6.27 12.90 2.47
C PRO A 176 6.92 11.87 3.40
N ILE A 177 7.00 10.60 2.97
CA ILE A 177 7.66 9.51 3.73
C ILE A 177 9.14 9.84 3.98
N ALA A 178 9.87 10.15 2.90
CA ALA A 178 11.29 10.46 2.98
C ALA A 178 11.59 11.66 3.88
N ARG A 179 10.75 12.69 3.82
CA ARG A 179 10.87 13.89 4.66
C ARG A 179 10.55 13.61 6.13
N ALA A 180 9.52 12.80 6.42
CA ALA A 180 9.23 12.36 7.78
C ALA A 180 10.40 11.56 8.37
N TYR A 181 11.06 10.71 7.57
CA TYR A 181 12.24 9.96 8.02
C TYR A 181 13.41 10.89 8.35
N LEU A 182 13.75 11.82 7.46
CA LEU A 182 14.85 12.76 7.71
C LEU A 182 14.60 13.64 8.93
N ALA A 183 13.38 14.17 9.09
CA ALA A 183 13.01 14.94 10.27
C ALA A 183 13.07 14.10 11.55
N THR A 184 12.68 12.82 11.48
CA THR A 184 12.79 11.87 12.60
C THR A 184 14.25 11.62 12.98
N LEU A 185 15.13 11.36 12.01
CA LEU A 185 16.56 11.17 12.26
C LEU A 185 17.17 12.43 12.90
N LYS A 186 16.85 13.61 12.37
CA LYS A 186 17.31 14.90 12.90
C LYS A 186 16.84 15.14 14.33
N ASP A 187 15.58 14.86 14.65
CA ASP A 187 15.06 14.97 16.02
C ASP A 187 15.74 13.97 16.98
N MET A 188 16.16 12.82 16.45
CA MET A 188 16.96 11.83 17.17
C MET A 188 18.44 12.25 17.38
N GLY A 189 18.88 13.37 16.81
CA GLY A 189 20.30 13.74 16.79
C GLY A 189 21.14 12.82 15.90
N LEU A 190 20.53 12.20 14.89
CA LEU A 190 21.17 11.27 13.98
C LEU A 190 21.36 11.90 12.60
N VAL A 191 22.58 11.82 12.10
CA VAL A 191 22.97 12.29 10.78
C VAL A 191 23.31 11.07 9.92
N PRO A 192 22.54 10.71 8.88
CA PRO A 192 22.93 9.63 7.98
C PRO A 192 24.29 9.92 7.33
N GLU A 193 25.13 8.90 7.26
CA GLU A 193 26.46 8.96 6.66
C GLU A 193 26.42 9.52 5.23
N ARG A 194 25.36 9.17 4.47
CA ARG A 194 25.17 9.59 3.09
C ARG A 194 23.71 9.68 2.73
N ILE A 195 23.37 10.61 1.85
CA ILE A 195 22.09 10.63 1.14
C ILE A 195 22.37 10.54 -0.35
N ILE A 196 21.82 9.52 -1.02
CA ILE A 196 21.79 9.40 -2.48
C ILE A 196 20.40 9.84 -2.93
N GLN A 197 20.30 11.06 -3.45
CA GLN A 197 19.06 11.62 -3.97
C GLN A 197 18.79 11.12 -5.39
N LEU A 198 17.70 10.36 -5.53
CA LEU A 198 17.19 9.91 -6.81
C LEU A 198 16.25 10.96 -7.41
N ILE A 199 16.62 11.47 -8.59
CA ILE A 199 15.87 12.47 -9.32
C ILE A 199 15.30 11.82 -10.59
N SER A 200 13.99 11.84 -10.74
CA SER A 200 13.32 11.24 -11.90
C SER A 200 13.58 12.05 -13.16
N ALA A 201 14.14 11.42 -14.19
CA ALA A 201 14.27 11.98 -15.54
C ALA A 201 12.91 12.10 -16.26
N LYS A 202 11.85 11.50 -15.70
CA LYS A 202 10.47 11.49 -16.20
C LYS A 202 9.53 12.19 -15.22
N ASP A 203 8.52 12.84 -15.76
CA ASP A 203 7.45 13.44 -14.98
C ASP A 203 6.65 12.33 -14.27
N LEU A 204 6.41 12.48 -12.97
CA LEU A 204 5.82 11.40 -12.17
C LEU A 204 4.39 11.04 -12.62
N ALA A 205 3.63 12.02 -13.12
CA ALA A 205 2.25 11.84 -13.55
C ALA A 205 2.16 11.35 -15.00
N SER A 206 2.73 12.12 -15.94
CA SER A 206 2.62 11.84 -17.38
C SER A 206 3.63 10.82 -17.90
N LYS A 207 4.65 10.46 -17.11
CA LYS A 207 5.78 9.58 -17.47
C LYS A 207 6.62 10.09 -18.65
N LYS A 208 6.35 11.32 -19.14
CA LYS A 208 7.11 11.95 -20.21
C LYS A 208 8.45 12.49 -19.68
N PRO A 209 9.53 12.48 -20.47
CA PRO A 209 10.81 13.00 -19.99
C PRO A 209 10.82 14.49 -19.73
N VAL A 210 11.58 14.89 -18.72
CA VAL A 210 11.65 16.25 -18.19
C VAL A 210 12.90 16.94 -18.70
N GLY A 211 12.73 18.14 -19.28
CA GLY A 211 13.83 19.04 -19.62
C GLY A 211 14.85 18.46 -20.63
N ARG A 212 14.41 17.64 -21.59
CA ARG A 212 15.31 16.95 -22.55
C ARG A 212 16.29 17.87 -23.28
N LEU A 213 15.88 19.11 -23.58
CA LEU A 213 16.67 20.09 -24.31
C LEU A 213 17.56 20.95 -23.40
N LEU A 214 17.48 20.78 -22.07
CA LEU A 214 18.26 21.56 -21.12
C LEU A 214 19.65 20.93 -20.92
N PRO A 215 20.72 21.75 -20.77
CA PRO A 215 22.02 21.29 -20.28
C PRO A 215 21.89 20.51 -18.98
N HIS A 216 22.79 19.56 -18.72
CA HIS A 216 22.69 18.61 -17.60
C HIS A 216 22.37 19.26 -16.24
N GLY A 217 23.12 20.29 -15.84
CA GLY A 217 22.90 20.97 -14.55
C GLY A 217 21.52 21.64 -14.43
N LEU A 218 21.07 22.33 -15.50
CA LEU A 218 19.73 22.94 -15.53
C LEU A 218 18.63 21.88 -15.59
N ARG A 219 18.85 20.79 -16.32
CA ARG A 219 17.94 19.66 -16.39
C ARG A 219 17.75 19.01 -15.03
N LEU A 220 18.84 18.80 -14.28
CA LEU A 220 18.84 18.21 -12.95
C LEU A 220 18.01 19.06 -11.97
N ALA A 221 18.31 20.36 -11.88
CA ALA A 221 17.59 21.29 -11.01
C ALA A 221 16.10 21.39 -11.38
N TYR A 222 15.79 21.43 -12.69
CA TYR A 222 14.40 21.45 -13.17
C TYR A 222 13.65 20.15 -12.85
N ALA A 223 14.27 18.99 -13.09
CA ALA A 223 13.70 17.69 -12.77
C ALA A 223 13.44 17.53 -11.26
N GLN A 224 14.40 17.94 -10.43
CA GLN A 224 14.27 17.93 -8.97
C GLN A 224 13.09 18.80 -8.52
N SER A 225 13.00 20.04 -9.00
CA SER A 225 11.91 20.96 -8.67
C SER A 225 10.55 20.39 -9.08
N ARG A 226 10.47 19.81 -10.29
CA ARG A 226 9.24 19.22 -10.83
C ARG A 226 8.79 17.99 -10.04
N GLN A 227 9.72 17.09 -9.70
CA GLN A 227 9.46 15.93 -8.86
C GLN A 227 8.94 16.36 -7.48
N ARG A 228 9.62 17.30 -6.82
CA ARG A 228 9.24 17.85 -5.52
C ARG A 228 7.82 18.43 -5.54
N ASN A 229 7.52 19.29 -6.52
CA ASN A 229 6.21 19.93 -6.60
C ASN A 229 5.09 18.91 -6.90
N SER A 230 5.37 17.91 -7.74
CA SER A 230 4.39 16.88 -8.08
C SER A 230 4.04 16.00 -6.89
N ILE A 231 5.04 15.54 -6.12
CA ILE A 231 4.82 14.59 -5.03
C ILE A 231 4.24 15.24 -3.77
N HIS A 232 4.56 16.51 -3.52
CA HIS A 232 4.04 17.27 -2.37
C HIS A 232 2.75 18.04 -2.66
N TYR A 233 2.21 17.96 -3.88
CA TYR A 233 0.99 18.65 -4.28
C TYR A 233 -0.15 18.45 -3.27
N TRP A 234 -0.45 17.21 -2.91
CA TRP A 234 -1.56 16.88 -2.00
C TRP A 234 -1.31 17.33 -0.56
N SER A 235 -0.06 17.25 -0.07
CA SER A 235 0.28 17.80 1.25
C SER A 235 0.02 19.31 1.30
N GLY A 236 0.42 20.05 0.27
CA GLY A 236 0.15 21.48 0.18
C GLY A 236 -1.34 21.83 -0.02
N VAL A 237 -2.07 21.04 -0.81
CA VAL A 237 -3.52 21.21 -1.00
C VAL A 237 -4.25 20.98 0.33
N LEU A 238 -3.94 19.91 1.05
CA LEU A 238 -4.57 19.59 2.33
C LEU A 238 -4.41 20.74 3.34
N GLN A 239 -3.21 21.29 3.46
CA GLN A 239 -2.93 22.41 4.37
C GLN A 239 -3.72 23.69 4.01
N ARG A 240 -3.93 23.96 2.72
CA ARG A 240 -4.61 25.19 2.25
C ARG A 240 -6.12 25.08 2.20
N THR A 241 -6.64 23.94 1.75
CA THR A 241 -8.06 23.75 1.42
C THR A 241 -8.81 23.00 2.52
N GLU A 242 -8.13 22.12 3.26
CA GLU A 242 -8.71 21.27 4.31
C GLU A 242 -8.02 21.52 5.66
N ALA A 243 -7.83 22.80 6.01
CA ALA A 243 -6.99 23.19 7.15
C ALA A 243 -7.46 22.62 8.49
N ASN A 244 -8.77 22.46 8.70
CA ASN A 244 -9.31 21.86 9.93
C ASN A 244 -8.97 20.38 10.03
N LEU A 245 -9.16 19.63 8.94
CA LEU A 245 -8.78 18.23 8.84
C LEU A 245 -7.28 18.05 9.10
N TYR A 246 -6.44 18.84 8.42
CA TYR A 246 -5.00 18.80 8.61
C TYR A 246 -4.60 19.06 10.08
N ARG A 247 -5.13 20.12 10.70
CA ARG A 247 -4.82 20.45 12.11
C ARG A 247 -5.28 19.38 13.08
N GLY A 248 -6.47 18.80 12.88
CA GLY A 248 -6.99 17.72 13.70
C GLY A 248 -6.11 16.46 13.61
N MET A 249 -5.73 16.07 12.38
CA MET A 249 -4.82 14.95 12.16
C MET A 249 -3.44 15.19 12.76
N ARG A 250 -2.88 16.40 12.56
CA ARG A 250 -1.58 16.77 13.09
C ARG A 250 -1.54 16.67 14.61
N LYS A 251 -2.52 17.26 15.30
CA LYS A 251 -2.59 17.22 16.76
C LYS A 251 -2.59 15.79 17.28
N GLU A 252 -3.34 14.88 16.66
CA GLU A 252 -3.36 13.48 17.12
C GLU A 252 -2.11 12.70 16.76
N VAL A 253 -1.44 13.01 15.64
CA VAL A 253 -0.11 12.47 15.37
C VAL A 253 0.90 12.94 16.42
N GLU A 254 0.91 14.24 16.75
CA GLU A 254 1.80 14.81 17.77
C GLU A 254 1.59 14.11 19.12
N ASN A 255 0.34 13.98 19.56
CA ASN A 255 -0.01 13.38 20.84
C ASN A 255 0.26 11.86 20.88
N ALA A 256 -0.24 11.12 19.90
CA ALA A 256 -0.23 9.66 19.93
C ALA A 256 1.14 9.08 19.58
N PHE A 257 1.87 9.73 18.67
CA PHE A 257 3.19 9.29 18.25
C PHE A 257 4.32 10.05 18.93
N GLY A 258 4.07 11.10 19.69
CA GLY A 258 5.13 11.83 20.41
C GLY A 258 6.14 12.46 19.45
N PHE A 259 5.64 13.13 18.40
CA PHE A 259 6.44 14.04 17.57
C PHE A 259 6.11 15.46 17.96
N SER A 260 7.12 16.31 18.16
CA SER A 260 6.86 17.72 18.42
C SER A 260 6.44 18.44 17.15
N SER A 261 5.77 19.59 17.29
CA SER A 261 5.35 20.41 16.17
C SER A 261 6.52 20.80 15.27
N GLU A 262 7.69 21.07 15.83
CA GLU A 262 8.89 21.45 15.09
C GLU A 262 9.40 20.33 14.18
N VAL A 263 9.26 19.06 14.59
CA VAL A 263 9.65 17.91 13.75
C VAL A 263 8.72 17.78 12.55
N ILE A 264 7.42 17.97 12.77
CA ILE A 264 6.43 17.95 11.69
C ILE A 264 6.66 19.12 10.73
N ASP A 265 6.95 20.31 11.27
CA ASP A 265 7.25 21.49 10.46
C ASP A 265 8.54 21.33 9.66
N ASP A 266 9.59 20.71 10.22
CA ASP A 266 10.83 20.41 9.49
C ASP A 266 10.58 19.48 8.29
N ALA A 267 9.79 18.42 8.48
CA ALA A 267 9.40 17.51 7.38
C ALA A 267 8.63 18.23 6.27
N LEU A 268 7.77 19.19 6.63
CA LEU A 268 6.93 19.93 5.67
C LEU A 268 7.63 21.13 5.04
N ALA A 269 8.71 21.63 5.63
CA ALA A 269 9.45 22.78 5.14
C ALA A 269 10.23 22.50 3.84
N LEU A 270 10.44 21.23 3.48
CA LEU A 270 11.15 20.79 2.27
C LEU A 270 12.56 21.40 2.16
N ARG A 271 13.28 21.43 3.29
CA ARG A 271 14.60 22.05 3.42
C ARG A 271 15.66 21.39 2.53
N ASP A 272 16.78 22.06 2.34
CA ASP A 272 17.93 21.51 1.60
C ASP A 272 18.41 20.21 2.28
N LEU A 273 18.76 19.20 1.49
CA LEU A 273 19.25 17.93 2.02
C LEU A 273 20.56 18.08 2.82
N LYS A 274 21.32 19.16 2.57
CA LYS A 274 22.52 19.52 3.33
C LYS A 274 22.25 19.79 4.82
N GLU A 275 21.01 20.07 5.20
CA GLU A 275 20.62 20.18 6.62
C GLU A 275 20.51 18.82 7.33
N TYR A 276 20.54 17.72 6.59
CA TYR A 276 20.38 16.36 7.12
C TYR A 276 21.62 15.50 6.94
N SER A 277 22.51 15.82 6.00
CA SER A 277 23.80 15.16 5.83
C SER A 277 24.77 16.06 5.06
N ALA A 278 26.04 16.02 5.43
CA ALA A 278 27.10 16.70 4.68
C ALA A 278 27.43 15.98 3.34
N ASN A 279 27.06 14.70 3.21
CA ASN A 279 27.42 13.85 2.09
C ASN A 279 26.19 13.56 1.22
N ILE A 280 25.94 14.45 0.26
CA ILE A 280 24.81 14.37 -0.66
C ILE A 280 25.30 14.04 -2.06
N GLU A 281 24.78 12.96 -2.62
CA GLU A 281 24.96 12.58 -4.02
C GLU A 281 23.62 12.74 -4.76
N GLN A 282 23.64 13.25 -5.99
CA GLN A 282 22.44 13.41 -6.81
C GLN A 282 22.55 12.55 -8.08
N LEU A 283 21.54 11.72 -8.34
CA LEU A 283 21.50 10.85 -9.50
C LEU A 283 20.21 11.04 -10.29
N LEU A 284 20.34 11.44 -11.55
CA LEU A 284 19.21 11.52 -12.49
C LEU A 284 18.94 10.15 -13.10
N VAL A 285 17.80 9.54 -12.78
CA VAL A 285 17.43 8.17 -13.15
C VAL A 285 16.11 8.12 -13.91
N ASP A 286 15.94 7.17 -14.84
CA ASP A 286 14.69 6.96 -15.54
C ASP A 286 13.63 6.25 -14.67
N ASP A 287 14.08 5.32 -13.82
CA ASP A 287 13.35 4.60 -12.79
C ASP A 287 14.36 3.81 -11.92
N LEU A 288 13.87 2.95 -11.03
CA LEU A 288 14.74 2.15 -10.16
C LEU A 288 15.48 1.03 -10.91
N GLY A 289 15.13 0.73 -12.16
CA GLY A 289 15.83 -0.22 -13.03
C GLY A 289 16.96 0.39 -13.86
N ASP A 290 17.26 1.67 -13.67
CA ASP A 290 18.30 2.38 -14.40
C ASP A 290 19.70 1.78 -14.15
N GLU A 291 20.43 1.48 -15.21
CA GLU A 291 21.78 0.90 -15.13
C GLU A 291 22.76 1.80 -14.38
N ARG A 292 22.58 3.13 -14.40
CA ARG A 292 23.42 4.07 -13.64
C ARG A 292 23.21 3.92 -12.14
N LEU A 293 21.98 3.67 -11.72
CA LEU A 293 21.66 3.40 -10.32
C LEU A 293 22.29 2.08 -9.89
N LEU A 294 22.13 1.02 -10.70
CA LEU A 294 22.74 -0.28 -10.43
C LEU A 294 24.27 -0.17 -10.31
N ALA A 295 24.93 0.45 -11.29
CA ALA A 295 26.38 0.63 -11.29
C ALA A 295 26.86 1.44 -10.06
N ARG A 296 26.08 2.46 -9.67
CA ARG A 296 26.42 3.27 -8.51
C ARG A 296 26.24 2.52 -7.20
N LEU A 297 25.13 1.81 -7.02
CA LEU A 297 24.91 1.03 -5.80
C LEU A 297 25.90 -0.14 -5.70
N ALA A 298 26.21 -0.80 -6.80
CA ALA A 298 27.20 -1.89 -6.83
C ALA A 298 28.64 -1.46 -6.48
N SER A 299 28.95 -0.16 -6.54
CA SER A 299 30.25 0.39 -6.14
C SER A 299 30.31 0.90 -4.70
N LEU A 300 29.19 0.82 -3.96
CA LEU A 300 29.20 1.12 -2.54
C LEU A 300 29.92 0.00 -1.76
N PRO A 301 30.55 0.32 -0.62
CA PRO A 301 31.00 -0.70 0.31
C PRO A 301 29.79 -1.38 0.98
N ASP A 302 30.05 -2.38 1.83
CA ASP A 302 29.04 -2.97 2.70
C ASP A 302 28.23 -1.86 3.41
N SER A 303 26.92 -1.81 3.17
CA SER A 303 26.09 -0.66 3.58
C SER A 303 24.65 -1.07 3.88
N GLN A 304 24.08 -0.44 4.92
CA GLN A 304 22.64 -0.40 5.14
C GLN A 304 22.04 0.70 4.26
N ILE A 305 21.00 0.38 3.49
CA ILE A 305 20.32 1.30 2.59
C ILE A 305 18.89 1.55 3.09
N LEU A 306 18.59 2.73 3.61
CA LEU A 306 17.20 3.11 3.94
C LEU A 306 16.48 3.55 2.67
N PHE A 307 15.54 2.74 2.20
CA PHE A 307 14.74 3.02 1.02
C PHE A 307 13.48 3.84 1.36
N THR A 308 13.37 5.04 0.77
CA THR A 308 12.30 5.98 1.11
C THR A 308 11.16 6.07 0.10
N GLY A 309 11.23 5.33 -1.02
CA GLY A 309 10.18 5.30 -2.05
C GLY A 309 10.74 5.32 -3.48
N GLY A 310 9.84 5.47 -4.46
CA GLY A 310 10.20 5.49 -5.89
C GLY A 310 9.66 4.32 -6.71
N GLY A 311 8.92 3.39 -6.08
CA GLY A 311 8.28 2.26 -6.73
C GLY A 311 8.80 0.92 -6.22
N ILE A 312 8.65 -0.12 -7.04
CA ILE A 312 9.14 -1.46 -6.74
C ILE A 312 10.65 -1.49 -7.00
N VAL A 313 11.42 -1.87 -5.99
CA VAL A 313 12.88 -2.05 -6.12
C VAL A 313 13.15 -3.30 -6.96
N PRO A 314 13.90 -3.20 -8.08
CA PRO A 314 14.19 -4.34 -8.92
C PRO A 314 15.00 -5.42 -8.18
N LYS A 315 14.74 -6.67 -8.55
CA LYS A 315 15.50 -7.84 -8.06
C LYS A 315 17.01 -7.66 -8.21
N THR A 316 17.46 -7.06 -9.32
CA THR A 316 18.88 -6.79 -9.59
C THR A 316 19.55 -5.89 -8.56
N LEU A 317 18.81 -4.97 -7.91
CA LEU A 317 19.34 -4.16 -6.82
C LEU A 317 19.31 -4.93 -5.49
N LEU A 318 18.23 -5.66 -5.22
CA LEU A 318 18.04 -6.40 -3.97
C LEU A 318 19.00 -7.60 -3.84
N GLU A 319 19.53 -8.11 -4.95
CA GLU A 319 20.50 -9.22 -4.96
C GLU A 319 21.96 -8.78 -4.73
N LEU A 320 22.24 -7.47 -4.62
CA LEU A 320 23.55 -6.95 -4.24
C LEU A 320 23.86 -7.30 -2.78
N GLN A 321 24.58 -8.41 -2.55
CA GLN A 321 24.74 -9.02 -1.22
C GLN A 321 25.41 -8.14 -0.15
N HIS A 322 26.26 -7.19 -0.57
CA HIS A 322 26.91 -6.21 0.32
C HIS A 322 25.96 -5.09 0.77
N LEU A 323 24.80 -4.95 0.11
CA LEU A 323 23.79 -3.97 0.46
C LEU A 323 22.62 -4.64 1.16
N LYS A 324 22.14 -4.00 2.22
CA LYS A 324 20.96 -4.43 2.96
C LYS A 324 19.91 -3.32 2.92
N PHE A 325 18.88 -3.54 2.11
CA PHE A 325 17.80 -2.56 1.92
C PHE A 325 16.81 -2.64 3.07
N ILE A 326 16.72 -1.58 3.85
CA ILE A 326 15.75 -1.39 4.92
C ILE A 326 14.55 -0.63 4.36
N HIS A 327 13.35 -1.16 4.59
CA HIS A 327 12.09 -0.49 4.31
C HIS A 327 11.18 -0.53 5.53
N VAL A 328 10.34 0.49 5.67
CA VAL A 328 9.26 0.48 6.67
C VAL A 328 7.93 0.48 5.94
N HIS A 329 7.23 -0.65 5.99
CA HIS A 329 5.92 -0.89 5.37
C HIS A 329 4.79 -0.60 6.38
N PRO A 330 3.66 0.04 6.00
CA PRO A 330 2.60 0.47 6.91
C PRO A 330 1.58 -0.65 7.15
N GLY A 331 2.11 -1.83 7.45
CA GLY A 331 1.36 -3.03 7.82
C GLY A 331 2.20 -3.91 8.73
N PHE A 332 1.54 -4.71 9.56
CA PHE A 332 2.16 -5.67 10.45
C PHE A 332 2.50 -6.92 9.63
N LEU A 333 3.78 -7.16 9.36
CA LEU A 333 4.20 -8.28 8.50
C LEU A 333 4.35 -9.58 9.32
N PRO A 334 3.96 -10.75 8.75
CA PRO A 334 3.40 -10.98 7.41
C PRO A 334 1.86 -10.76 7.29
N ASP A 335 1.18 -10.46 8.38
CA ASP A 335 -0.29 -10.41 8.49
C ASP A 335 -0.97 -9.35 7.58
N VAL A 336 -0.26 -8.28 7.21
CA VAL A 336 -0.80 -7.17 6.41
C VAL A 336 0.24 -6.70 5.38
N ARG A 337 0.27 -7.37 4.22
CA ARG A 337 1.12 -7.03 3.06
C ARG A 337 0.34 -6.24 2.00
N GLY A 338 1.06 -5.56 1.11
CA GLY A 338 0.55 -5.01 -0.14
C GLY A 338 0.12 -3.54 -0.06
N ALA A 339 -1.01 -3.20 -0.66
CA ALA A 339 -1.44 -1.81 -0.82
C ALA A 339 -2.45 -1.39 0.26
N ASP A 340 -2.58 -0.09 0.47
CA ASP A 340 -3.48 0.55 1.43
C ASP A 340 -3.41 0.01 2.88
N CYS A 341 -2.24 -0.51 3.29
CA CYS A 341 -2.10 -1.26 4.54
C CYS A 341 -2.39 -0.45 5.81
N ALA A 342 -2.19 0.87 5.79
CA ALA A 342 -2.60 1.75 6.89
C ALA A 342 -4.12 1.68 7.12
N LEU A 343 -4.90 1.74 6.03
CA LEU A 343 -6.36 1.63 6.10
C LEU A 343 -6.80 0.19 6.38
N TRP A 344 -6.16 -0.82 5.80
CA TRP A 344 -6.52 -2.23 6.04
C TRP A 344 -6.27 -2.61 7.49
N SER A 345 -5.14 -2.21 8.07
CA SER A 345 -4.84 -2.39 9.49
C SER A 345 -5.92 -1.73 10.34
N GLN A 346 -6.24 -0.46 10.05
CA GLN A 346 -7.25 0.29 10.78
C GLN A 346 -8.64 -0.38 10.72
N LEU A 347 -9.07 -0.81 9.54
CA LEU A 347 -10.37 -1.44 9.33
C LEU A 347 -10.47 -2.83 9.97
N MET A 348 -9.44 -3.66 9.78
CA MET A 348 -9.48 -5.07 10.18
C MET A 348 -9.07 -5.27 11.64
N LYS A 349 -8.15 -4.45 12.16
CA LYS A 349 -7.51 -4.63 13.48
C LYS A 349 -7.79 -3.47 14.44
N GLY A 350 -8.41 -2.39 13.97
CA GLY A 350 -8.82 -1.25 14.81
C GLY A 350 -7.69 -0.27 15.17
N CYS A 351 -6.47 -0.51 14.68
CA CYS A 351 -5.35 0.41 14.78
C CYS A 351 -4.41 0.26 13.59
N THR A 352 -3.55 1.26 13.40
CA THR A 352 -2.50 1.19 12.38
C THR A 352 -1.31 0.37 12.87
N SER A 353 -0.51 -0.09 11.91
CA SER A 353 0.73 -0.81 12.17
C SER A 353 1.77 -0.44 11.12
N ALA A 354 3.02 -0.74 11.43
CA ALA A 354 4.09 -0.73 10.46
C ALA A 354 5.16 -1.76 10.83
N THR A 355 5.95 -2.16 9.84
CA THR A 355 7.06 -3.09 10.03
C THR A 355 8.31 -2.55 9.34
N CYS A 356 9.40 -2.42 10.11
CA CYS A 356 10.74 -2.24 9.59
C CYS A 356 11.31 -3.62 9.23
N PHE A 357 11.81 -3.81 8.01
CA PHE A 357 12.30 -5.10 7.52
C PHE A 357 13.37 -4.92 6.45
N TYR A 358 14.10 -6.01 6.20
CA TYR A 358 14.97 -6.13 5.05
C TYR A 358 14.18 -6.56 3.82
N MET A 359 14.28 -5.79 2.74
CA MET A 359 13.59 -6.10 1.49
C MET A 359 14.20 -7.34 0.82
N ALA A 360 13.33 -8.24 0.39
CA ALA A 360 13.63 -9.33 -0.55
C ALA A 360 12.88 -9.10 -1.88
N PRO A 361 13.19 -9.86 -2.96
CA PRO A 361 12.53 -9.68 -4.27
C PRO A 361 10.99 -9.86 -4.28
N GLY A 362 10.41 -10.50 -3.27
CA GLY A 362 8.96 -10.62 -3.08
C GLY A 362 8.29 -9.32 -2.64
N LEU A 363 6.95 -9.26 -2.75
CA LEU A 363 6.18 -8.10 -2.29
C LEU A 363 6.10 -8.08 -0.75
N ASP A 364 6.66 -7.04 -0.14
CA ASP A 364 6.76 -6.87 1.32
C ASP A 364 7.31 -8.12 2.02
N ASP A 365 8.27 -8.74 1.35
CA ASP A 365 8.93 -9.97 1.76
C ASP A 365 10.36 -9.70 2.26
N GLY A 366 10.89 -10.63 3.05
CA GLY A 366 12.23 -10.57 3.64
C GLY A 366 12.23 -10.44 5.17
N ASP A 367 13.41 -10.44 5.78
CA ASP A 367 13.51 -10.61 7.23
C ASP A 367 13.03 -9.37 7.99
N VAL A 368 12.12 -9.57 8.93
CA VAL A 368 11.52 -8.53 9.77
C VAL A 368 12.52 -8.08 10.84
N ILE A 369 12.78 -6.78 10.91
CA ILE A 369 13.62 -6.15 11.95
C ILE A 369 12.77 -5.78 13.16
N HIS A 370 11.63 -5.10 12.93
CA HIS A 370 10.74 -4.65 13.99
C HIS A 370 9.32 -4.43 13.48
N PRO A 371 8.36 -5.32 13.78
CA PRO A 371 6.94 -5.11 13.53
C PRO A 371 6.28 -4.43 14.74
N ALA A 372 5.38 -3.48 14.51
CA ALA A 372 4.71 -2.76 15.59
C ALA A 372 3.24 -2.48 15.31
N TRP A 373 2.39 -2.81 16.28
CA TRP A 373 1.06 -2.21 16.42
C TRP A 373 1.21 -0.85 17.08
N LEU A 374 0.57 0.17 16.50
CA LEU A 374 0.66 1.54 17.02
C LEU A 374 -0.53 1.87 17.93
N PRO A 375 -0.42 2.93 18.76
CA PRO A 375 -1.55 3.42 19.54
C PRO A 375 -2.79 3.65 18.68
N VAL A 376 -3.98 3.45 19.26
CA VAL A 376 -5.24 3.72 18.58
C VAL A 376 -5.38 5.23 18.34
N LEU A 377 -5.50 5.65 17.08
CA LEU A 377 -5.78 7.05 16.72
C LEU A 377 -7.23 7.20 16.27
N ARG A 378 -7.81 8.35 16.63
CA ARG A 378 -9.14 8.78 16.20
C ARG A 378 -9.06 10.27 15.90
N PHE A 379 -9.13 10.63 14.65
CA PHE A 379 -9.13 12.03 14.24
C PHE A 379 -10.51 12.63 14.51
N ARG A 380 -10.59 13.44 15.56
CA ARG A 380 -11.81 14.15 15.94
C ARG A 380 -12.01 15.34 15.00
N THR A 381 -12.70 15.11 13.89
CA THR A 381 -12.94 16.11 12.84
C THR A 381 -14.22 15.76 12.12
N ASP A 382 -15.08 16.76 11.87
CA ASP A 382 -16.21 16.58 10.99
C ASP A 382 -15.75 16.46 9.53
N THR A 383 -15.94 15.27 8.95
CA THR A 383 -15.58 14.96 7.57
C THR A 383 -16.79 14.87 6.66
N ALA A 384 -18.00 15.20 7.12
CA ALA A 384 -19.24 15.02 6.36
C ALA A 384 -19.25 15.80 5.02
N ALA A 385 -18.64 16.98 5.00
CA ALA A 385 -18.52 17.82 3.80
C ALA A 385 -17.24 17.58 2.98
N ILE A 386 -16.35 16.70 3.43
CA ILE A 386 -15.05 16.48 2.79
C ILE A 386 -15.16 15.35 1.77
N GLU A 387 -14.71 15.60 0.55
CA GLU A 387 -14.67 14.56 -0.47
C GLU A 387 -13.83 13.36 -0.02
N GLN A 388 -14.31 12.15 -0.29
CA GLN A 388 -13.62 10.92 0.06
C GLN A 388 -12.18 10.87 -0.46
N LYS A 389 -11.96 11.38 -1.68
CA LYS A 389 -10.63 11.47 -2.28
C LYS A 389 -9.70 12.35 -1.44
N SER A 390 -10.19 13.45 -0.87
CA SER A 390 -9.41 14.31 0.03
C SER A 390 -9.04 13.57 1.32
N LEU A 391 -9.94 12.77 1.90
CA LEU A 391 -9.64 11.93 3.07
C LEU A 391 -8.57 10.87 2.76
N TYR A 392 -8.70 10.18 1.62
CA TYR A 392 -7.69 9.22 1.15
C TYR A 392 -6.32 9.89 0.99
N ARG A 393 -6.29 11.08 0.37
CA ARG A 393 -5.05 11.85 0.20
C ARG A 393 -4.49 12.35 1.52
N ALA A 394 -5.33 12.73 2.48
CA ALA A 394 -4.90 13.12 3.82
C ALA A 394 -4.19 11.97 4.53
N VAL A 395 -4.73 10.75 4.42
CA VAL A 395 -4.12 9.55 4.98
C VAL A 395 -2.73 9.31 4.38
N TYR A 396 -2.58 9.24 3.05
CA TYR A 396 -1.30 8.87 2.45
C TYR A 396 -0.30 10.01 2.25
N ALA A 397 -0.75 11.27 2.19
CA ALA A 397 0.13 12.42 2.06
C ALA A 397 0.59 12.99 3.41
N PHE A 398 -0.08 12.65 4.51
CA PHE A 398 0.28 13.14 5.85
C PHE A 398 0.38 12.03 6.90
N PHE A 399 -0.68 11.24 7.14
CA PHE A 399 -0.70 10.28 8.26
C PHE A 399 0.24 9.07 8.09
N ASP A 400 0.19 8.39 6.94
CA ASP A 400 1.02 7.22 6.61
C ASP A 400 2.54 7.48 6.78
N PRO A 401 3.10 8.62 6.31
CA PRO A 401 4.47 9.01 6.62
C PRO A 401 4.84 8.91 8.11
N TRP A 402 3.95 9.35 9.01
CA TRP A 402 4.20 9.35 10.45
C TRP A 402 3.99 8.00 11.11
N VAL A 403 3.07 7.16 10.59
CA VAL A 403 2.98 5.74 10.96
C VAL A 403 4.32 5.05 10.73
N ARG A 404 4.88 5.21 9.53
CA ARG A 404 6.18 4.62 9.17
C ARG A 404 7.34 5.24 9.97
N ALA A 405 7.37 6.56 10.11
CA ALA A 405 8.43 7.26 10.85
C ALA A 405 8.47 6.84 12.33
N THR A 406 7.31 6.59 12.94
CA THR A 406 7.22 6.07 14.31
C THR A 406 7.94 4.73 14.43
N VAL A 407 7.68 3.79 13.51
CA VAL A 407 8.31 2.46 13.53
C VAL A 407 9.78 2.52 13.12
N LEU A 408 10.18 3.43 12.22
CA LEU A 408 11.58 3.69 11.92
C LEU A 408 12.35 4.10 13.18
N ARG A 409 11.82 5.08 13.94
CA ARG A 409 12.41 5.52 15.22
C ARG A 409 12.55 4.36 16.20
N GLN A 410 11.51 3.55 16.35
CA GLN A 410 11.55 2.38 17.22
C GLN A 410 12.61 1.36 16.78
N ALA A 411 12.68 1.04 15.49
CA ALA A 411 13.64 0.10 14.94
C ALA A 411 15.09 0.58 15.15
N ILE A 412 15.35 1.87 14.96
CA ILE A 412 16.66 2.48 15.21
C ILE A 412 17.07 2.33 16.68
N LEU A 413 16.15 2.61 17.62
CA LEU A 413 16.42 2.49 19.05
C LEU A 413 16.71 1.04 19.47
N LEU A 414 15.89 0.10 19.00
CA LEU A 414 16.00 -1.31 19.37
C LEU A 414 17.22 -2.00 18.74
N SER A 415 17.74 -1.46 17.64
CA SER A 415 18.88 -2.00 16.90
C SER A 415 20.17 -1.21 17.08
N ASP A 416 20.21 -0.24 18.00
CA ASP A 416 21.38 0.61 18.24
C ASP A 416 21.89 1.27 16.95
N GLY A 417 20.99 1.99 16.26
CA GLY A 417 21.31 2.63 14.99
C GLY A 417 21.57 1.64 13.86
N PHE A 418 20.84 0.52 13.82
CA PHE A 418 21.01 -0.57 12.84
C PHE A 418 22.36 -1.30 12.89
N THR A 419 23.11 -1.15 14.00
CA THR A 419 24.37 -1.87 14.22
C THR A 419 24.17 -3.24 14.89
N LYS A 420 23.07 -3.41 15.64
CA LYS A 420 22.72 -4.63 16.38
C LYS A 420 21.33 -5.12 15.99
N ILE A 421 21.20 -5.57 14.75
CA ILE A 421 19.92 -6.04 14.22
C ILE A 421 19.67 -7.49 14.59
N LYS A 422 18.46 -7.75 15.10
CA LYS A 422 17.89 -9.10 15.22
C LYS A 422 16.73 -9.19 14.25
N ALA A 423 16.96 -9.79 13.09
CA ALA A 423 15.93 -9.96 12.07
C ALA A 423 15.37 -11.39 12.10
N THR A 424 14.08 -11.53 11.80
CA THR A 424 13.37 -12.82 11.78
C THR A 424 12.72 -13.05 10.42
N SER A 425 12.93 -14.22 9.83
CA SER A 425 12.33 -14.56 8.53
C SER A 425 10.82 -14.69 8.61
N GLN A 426 10.16 -14.24 7.54
CA GLN A 426 8.71 -14.38 7.38
C GLN A 426 8.33 -15.76 6.84
N THR A 427 7.15 -16.26 7.21
CA THR A 427 6.56 -17.49 6.65
C THR A 427 5.38 -17.15 5.74
N GLU A 428 5.38 -17.66 4.50
CA GLU A 428 4.31 -17.39 3.53
C GLU A 428 2.94 -17.90 3.96
N GLU A 429 2.87 -19.02 4.70
CA GLU A 429 1.60 -19.65 5.12
C GLU A 429 0.70 -18.70 5.92
N ASN A 430 1.28 -17.77 6.67
CA ASN A 430 0.57 -16.81 7.50
C ASN A 430 0.36 -15.44 6.82
N SER A 431 0.73 -15.30 5.55
CA SER A 431 0.75 -14.01 4.86
C SER A 431 -0.60 -13.64 4.26
N VAL A 432 -1.08 -12.44 4.55
CA VAL A 432 -2.27 -11.87 3.89
C VAL A 432 -1.85 -10.66 3.05
N THR A 433 -1.98 -10.79 1.73
CA THR A 433 -1.75 -9.69 0.80
C THR A 433 -3.06 -8.98 0.50
N TYR A 434 -3.10 -7.69 0.81
CA TYR A 434 -4.17 -6.77 0.47
C TYR A 434 -3.80 -5.94 -0.75
N HIS A 435 -4.83 -5.52 -1.49
CA HIS A 435 -4.71 -4.64 -2.65
C HIS A 435 -5.44 -3.32 -2.40
N PHE A 436 -5.32 -2.37 -3.33
CA PHE A 436 -5.99 -1.07 -3.22
C PHE A 436 -7.47 -1.25 -2.89
N MET A 437 -7.96 -0.51 -1.91
CA MET A 437 -9.33 -0.60 -1.44
C MET A 437 -10.30 -0.01 -2.45
N HIS A 438 -11.42 -0.69 -2.66
CA HIS A 438 -12.60 -0.12 -3.28
C HIS A 438 -13.15 1.04 -2.44
N GLU A 439 -13.75 2.05 -3.09
CA GLU A 439 -14.22 3.27 -2.42
C GLU A 439 -15.19 3.02 -1.26
N LEU A 440 -16.13 2.09 -1.40
CA LEU A 440 -17.06 1.74 -0.29
C LEU A 440 -16.33 1.17 0.94
N ILE A 441 -15.23 0.42 0.73
CA ILE A 441 -14.42 -0.14 1.81
C ILE A 441 -13.59 0.97 2.46
N GLN A 442 -13.07 1.90 1.66
CA GLN A 442 -12.39 3.09 2.18
C GLN A 442 -13.33 3.91 3.08
N ARG A 443 -14.60 4.11 2.70
CA ARG A 443 -15.59 4.81 3.55
C ARG A 443 -15.72 4.13 4.91
N ALA A 444 -15.89 2.81 4.92
CA ALA A 444 -15.96 2.05 6.17
C ALA A 444 -14.69 2.22 7.02
N ALA A 445 -13.50 2.26 6.39
CA ALA A 445 -12.25 2.54 7.09
C ALA A 445 -12.19 3.98 7.64
N PHE A 446 -12.64 4.97 6.86
CA PHE A 446 -12.68 6.38 7.25
C PHE A 446 -13.64 6.65 8.41
N GLU A 447 -14.81 6.01 8.45
CA GLU A 447 -15.74 6.12 9.58
C GLU A 447 -15.12 5.63 10.90
N THR A 448 -14.12 4.74 10.84
CA THR A 448 -13.40 4.29 12.03
C THR A 448 -12.34 5.29 12.48
N LEU A 449 -11.70 5.93 11.51
CA LEU A 449 -10.48 6.71 11.68
C LEU A 449 -10.80 8.18 11.95
N PHE A 450 -11.83 8.71 11.29
CA PHE A 450 -12.35 10.06 11.44
C PHE A 450 -13.67 9.99 12.19
N GLN A 451 -13.67 10.49 13.42
CA GLN A 451 -14.85 10.50 14.28
C GLN A 451 -15.36 11.91 14.44
N LYS A 452 -16.69 12.06 14.45
CA LYS A 452 -17.31 13.36 14.73
C LYS A 452 -16.88 13.84 16.11
N VAL A 453 -16.63 15.14 16.19
CA VAL A 453 -16.51 15.84 17.47
C VAL A 453 -17.94 15.96 18.00
N ASP A 454 -18.21 15.42 19.19
CA ASP A 454 -19.50 15.60 19.89
C ASP A 454 -19.76 17.08 20.22
#